data_AF-A0A6L2Q1A6-F1
#
_entry.id   AF-A0A6L2Q1A6-F1
#
_cell.length_a   1.000
_cell.length_b   1.000
_cell.length_c   1.000
_cell.angle_alpha   90.00
_cell.angle_beta   90.00
_cell.angle_gamma   90.00
#
_symmetry.space_group_name_H-M   'P 1'
#
loop_
_entity.id
_entity.type
_entity.pdbx_description
1 polymer ?
#
loop_
_entity_poly.entity_id
_entity_poly.type
_entity_poly.pdbx_seq_one_letter_code
_entity_poly.pdbx_strand_id
1 'polypeptide(L)'
;RPLDVHLLGENQPLSAASEYEVACQSSGARPPANISWWKAGQLLDHTRETTSPDGNVTTSTLTFSPQVDDSGKSLTCRAENGHISGSAQEDKWTLNVHYSPVVTLELGSNLNGSSIREGMDVYFECIILANPWVYKVIWRHN
;
A
#
# COMPACT_ATOMS: atom_id res chain seq x y z
N ARG A 1 2.55 27.82 8.32
CA ARG A 1 2.93 26.73 7.40
C ARG A 1 3.82 25.77 8.17
N PRO A 2 3.57 24.44 8.15
CA PRO A 2 4.48 23.45 8.73
C PRO A 2 5.88 23.60 8.12
N LEU A 3 6.90 23.46 8.96
CA LEU A 3 8.29 23.54 8.50
C LEU A 3 8.78 22.19 7.98
N ASP A 4 8.34 21.11 8.62
CA ASP A 4 8.75 19.75 8.30
C ASP A 4 7.62 18.77 8.54
N VAL A 5 7.56 17.72 7.72
CA VAL A 5 6.62 16.59 7.82
C VAL A 5 7.38 15.34 7.44
N HIS A 6 7.33 14.31 8.28
CA HIS A 6 8.00 13.05 8.00
C HIS A 6 7.23 11.85 8.57
N LEU A 7 7.24 10.76 7.82
CA LEU A 7 6.74 9.46 8.26
C LEU A 7 7.75 8.85 9.24
N LEU A 8 7.25 8.34 10.36
CA LEU A 8 8.07 7.77 11.44
C LEU A 8 8.30 6.28 11.21
N GLY A 9 9.54 5.85 11.36
CA GLY A 9 9.96 4.47 11.18
C GLY A 9 10.66 4.24 9.84
N GLU A 10 10.64 2.99 9.38
CA GLU A 10 11.27 2.59 8.13
C GLU A 10 10.21 2.06 7.16
N ASN A 11 10.40 2.37 5.86
CA ASN A 11 9.54 1.86 4.80
C ASN A 11 9.88 0.38 4.49
N GLN A 12 9.50 -0.51 5.40
CA GLN A 12 9.69 -1.96 5.28
C GLN A 12 8.51 -2.62 4.53
N PRO A 13 8.71 -3.81 3.92
CA PRO A 13 7.62 -4.53 3.28
C PRO A 13 6.50 -4.90 4.28
N LEU A 14 5.25 -4.72 3.86
CA LEU A 14 4.05 -5.00 4.65
C LEU A 14 3.36 -6.26 4.15
N SER A 15 2.72 -7.02 5.02
CA SER A 15 1.93 -8.20 4.63
C SER A 15 0.51 -7.80 4.25
N ALA A 16 0.01 -8.30 3.12
CA ALA A 16 -1.37 -8.07 2.69
C ALA A 16 -2.37 -8.52 3.76
N ALA A 17 -3.45 -7.75 3.91
CA ALA A 17 -4.54 -7.93 4.86
C ALA A 17 -4.16 -7.94 6.36
N SER A 18 -2.89 -7.71 6.69
CA SER A 18 -2.44 -7.51 8.08
C SER A 18 -2.62 -6.04 8.47
N GLU A 19 -3.06 -5.77 9.69
CA GLU A 19 -3.24 -4.41 10.19
C GLU A 19 -1.91 -3.81 10.65
N TYR A 20 -1.65 -2.56 10.27
CA TYR A 20 -0.44 -1.80 10.62
C TYR A 20 -0.79 -0.42 11.14
N GLU A 21 0.06 0.08 12.04
CA GLU A 21 0.06 1.48 12.47
C GLU A 21 1.27 2.20 11.88
N VAL A 22 1.03 3.32 11.19
CA VAL A 22 2.08 4.20 10.67
C VAL A 22 1.87 5.57 11.25
N ALA A 23 2.92 6.13 11.84
CA ALA A 23 2.88 7.45 12.42
C ALA A 23 3.54 8.47 11.50
N CYS A 24 3.05 9.70 11.54
CA CYS A 24 3.60 10.84 10.85
C CYS A 24 3.71 12.01 11.81
N GLN A 25 4.81 12.74 11.73
CA GLN A 25 5.06 13.89 12.56
C GLN A 25 5.21 15.14 11.70
N SER A 26 4.50 16.20 12.10
CA SER A 26 4.62 17.55 11.54
C SER A 26 5.12 18.50 12.61
N SER A 27 6.06 19.39 12.27
CA SER A 27 6.61 20.38 13.20
C SER A 27 6.60 21.81 12.64
N GLY A 28 6.62 22.80 13.54
CA GLY A 28 6.81 24.21 13.17
C GLY A 28 5.56 24.94 12.67
N ALA A 29 4.36 24.39 12.91
CA ALA A 29 3.09 25.04 12.57
C ALA A 29 2.45 25.69 13.80
N ARG A 30 2.04 26.97 13.68
CA ARG A 30 1.19 27.66 14.67
C ARG A 30 0.04 28.37 13.96
N PRO A 31 -1.24 28.08 14.28
CA PRO A 31 -1.74 26.97 15.09
C PRO A 31 -1.25 25.59 14.59
N PRO A 32 -1.40 24.52 15.40
CA PRO A 32 -1.00 23.16 15.03
C PRO A 32 -1.52 22.77 13.63
N ALA A 33 -0.71 22.05 12.88
CA ALA A 33 -1.11 21.56 11.56
C ALA A 33 -2.13 20.43 11.70
N ASN A 34 -3.05 20.35 10.75
CA ASN A 34 -3.95 19.21 10.58
C ASN A 34 -3.28 18.21 9.64
N ILE A 35 -3.18 16.95 10.05
CA ILE A 35 -2.57 15.88 9.26
C ILE A 35 -3.65 15.02 8.60
N SER A 36 -3.54 14.86 7.28
CA SER A 36 -4.39 13.99 6.46
C SER A 36 -3.56 12.88 5.82
N TRP A 37 -4.17 11.69 5.70
CA TRP A 37 -3.52 10.50 5.15
C TRP A 37 -4.14 10.12 3.82
N TRP A 38 -3.30 9.79 2.84
CA TRP A 38 -3.74 9.48 1.49
C TRP A 38 -3.04 8.23 0.96
N LYS A 39 -3.80 7.31 0.36
CA LYS A 39 -3.27 6.14 -0.36
C LYS A 39 -3.67 6.22 -1.81
N ALA A 40 -2.69 6.36 -2.70
CA ALA A 40 -2.91 6.61 -4.14
C ALA A 40 -3.95 7.72 -4.43
N GLY A 41 -3.89 8.81 -3.66
CA GLY A 41 -4.80 9.95 -3.80
C GLY A 41 -6.19 9.76 -3.19
N GLN A 42 -6.48 8.63 -2.55
CA GLN A 42 -7.70 8.43 -1.77
C GLN A 42 -7.44 8.73 -0.29
N LEU A 43 -8.34 9.49 0.33
CA LEU A 43 -8.27 9.84 1.75
C LEU A 43 -8.48 8.60 2.63
N LEU A 44 -7.75 8.53 3.74
CA LEU A 44 -7.91 7.51 4.78
C LEU A 44 -8.33 8.17 6.09
N ASP A 45 -9.33 7.57 6.75
CA ASP A 45 -10.03 8.22 7.87
C ASP A 45 -9.75 7.58 9.24
N HIS A 46 -9.15 6.38 9.27
CA HIS A 46 -8.88 5.67 10.52
C HIS A 46 -7.58 6.14 11.17
N THR A 47 -7.64 7.36 11.72
CA THR A 47 -6.46 8.07 12.22
C THR A 47 -6.68 8.58 13.64
N ARG A 48 -5.59 8.65 14.41
CA ARG A 48 -5.54 9.27 15.74
C ARG A 48 -4.51 10.39 15.73
N GLU A 49 -4.92 11.60 16.03
CA GLU A 49 -4.03 12.77 16.09
C GLU A 49 -3.77 13.20 17.55
N THR A 50 -2.53 13.61 17.81
CA THR A 50 -2.09 14.17 19.08
C THR A 50 -1.19 15.37 18.84
N THR A 51 -1.33 16.40 19.67
CA THR A 51 -0.48 17.59 19.61
C THR A 51 0.37 17.67 20.89
N SER A 52 1.62 18.08 20.75
CA SER A 52 2.50 18.35 21.88
C SER A 52 1.95 19.49 22.75
N PRO A 53 2.26 19.52 24.07
CA PRO A 53 1.75 20.55 24.98
C PRO A 53 2.11 21.98 24.59
N ASP A 54 3.24 22.16 23.90
CA ASP A 54 3.71 23.45 23.37
C ASP A 54 3.08 23.83 22.03
N GLY A 55 2.25 22.96 21.45
CA GLY A 55 1.56 23.15 20.18
C GLY A 55 2.46 23.14 18.95
N ASN A 56 3.75 22.80 19.10
CA ASN A 56 4.73 22.89 18.02
C ASN A 56 4.75 21.65 17.12
N VAL A 57 4.38 20.49 17.67
CA VAL A 57 4.46 19.20 16.99
C VAL A 57 3.09 18.54 16.99
N THR A 58 2.60 18.19 15.80
CA THR A 58 1.43 17.34 15.62
C THR A 58 1.90 15.97 15.18
N THR A 59 1.46 14.91 15.85
CA THR A 59 1.70 13.52 15.45
C THR A 59 0.38 12.85 15.16
N SER A 60 0.24 12.27 13.98
CA SER A 60 -0.92 11.51 13.56
C SER A 60 -0.52 10.06 13.31
N THR A 61 -1.31 9.12 13.81
CA THR A 61 -1.13 7.69 13.59
C THR A 61 -2.29 7.18 12.75
N LEU A 62 -1.97 6.57 11.61
CA LEU A 62 -2.91 5.88 10.73
C LEU A 62 -2.88 4.39 11.03
N THR A 63 -4.05 3.79 11.20
CA THR A 63 -4.21 2.34 11.28
C THR A 63 -4.86 1.84 9.99
N PHE A 64 -4.20 0.94 9.25
CA PHE A 64 -4.70 0.43 7.96
C PHE A 64 -4.19 -0.96 7.62
N SER A 65 -4.92 -1.66 6.75
CA SER A 65 -4.54 -2.99 6.24
C SER A 65 -4.29 -2.95 4.72
N PRO A 66 -3.04 -3.02 4.24
CA PRO A 66 -2.74 -2.95 2.81
C PRO A 66 -3.28 -4.17 2.07
N GLN A 67 -3.70 -3.96 0.82
CA GLN A 67 -4.14 -5.04 -0.07
C GLN A 67 -3.05 -5.38 -1.09
N VAL A 68 -3.19 -6.52 -1.77
CA VAL A 68 -2.26 -6.97 -2.82
C VAL A 68 -2.05 -5.88 -3.88
N ASP A 69 -3.13 -5.27 -4.33
CA ASP A 69 -3.12 -4.21 -5.34
C ASP A 69 -2.52 -2.89 -4.84
N ASP A 70 -2.21 -2.76 -3.55
CA ASP A 70 -1.56 -1.57 -2.99
C ASP A 70 -0.04 -1.57 -3.14
N SER A 71 0.56 -2.70 -3.53
CA SER A 71 1.99 -2.75 -3.82
C SER A 71 2.35 -1.77 -4.95
N GLY A 72 3.38 -0.95 -4.73
CA GLY A 72 3.80 0.12 -5.63
C GLY A 72 2.99 1.43 -5.51
N LYS A 73 1.89 1.47 -4.76
CA LYS A 73 1.15 2.71 -4.51
C LYS A 73 1.84 3.55 -3.43
N SER A 74 1.61 4.86 -3.48
CA SER A 74 2.13 5.80 -2.48
C SER A 74 1.19 5.96 -1.28
N LEU A 75 1.70 5.77 -0.07
CA LEU A 75 1.11 6.25 1.17
C LEU A 75 1.69 7.63 1.48
N THR A 76 0.82 8.63 1.60
CA THR A 76 1.20 10.03 1.80
C THR A 76 0.64 10.54 3.12
N CYS A 77 1.50 11.13 3.93
CA CYS A 77 1.09 11.98 5.04
C CYS A 77 1.18 13.44 4.58
N ARG A 78 0.09 14.20 4.71
CA ARG A 78 0.00 15.61 4.34
C ARG A 78 -0.39 16.45 5.54
N ALA A 79 0.48 17.36 5.96
CA ALA A 79 0.17 18.33 7.01
C ALA A 79 -0.13 19.71 6.42
N GLU A 80 -1.21 20.34 6.85
CA GLU A 80 -1.62 21.66 6.39
C GLU A 80 -2.05 22.56 7.55
N ASN A 81 -1.70 23.85 7.49
CA ASN A 81 -2.18 24.83 8.44
C ASN A 81 -3.44 25.49 7.88
N GLY A 82 -4.59 25.26 8.52
CA GLY A 82 -5.91 25.72 8.04
C GLY A 82 -6.07 27.23 7.90
N HIS A 83 -5.19 28.05 8.48
CA HIS A 83 -5.21 29.50 8.34
C HIS A 83 -4.36 30.04 7.18
N ILE A 84 -3.53 29.18 6.56
CA ILE A 84 -2.60 29.59 5.50
C ILE A 84 -2.83 28.65 4.31
N SER A 85 -3.55 29.14 3.31
CA SER A 85 -3.78 28.41 2.06
C SER A 85 -2.47 28.07 1.36
N GLY A 86 -2.36 26.84 0.83
CA GLY A 86 -1.14 26.39 0.14
C GLY A 86 0.04 26.14 1.09
N SER A 87 -0.23 25.95 2.38
CA SER A 87 0.79 25.62 3.37
C SER A 87 1.06 24.13 3.50
N ALA A 88 0.46 23.29 2.67
CA ALA A 88 0.62 21.84 2.72
C ALA A 88 2.10 21.42 2.57
N GLN A 89 2.52 20.48 3.42
CA GLN A 89 3.77 19.74 3.30
C GLN A 89 3.46 18.25 3.37
N GLU A 90 4.21 17.45 2.62
CA GLU A 90 3.91 16.04 2.42
C GLU A 90 5.18 15.18 2.51
N ASP A 91 5.04 14.01 3.13
CA ASP A 91 6.02 12.93 3.03
C ASP A 91 5.34 11.64 2.55
N LYS A 92 6.10 10.78 1.86
CA LYS A 92 5.56 9.67 1.07
C LYS A 92 6.40 8.42 1.19
N TRP A 93 5.73 7.29 1.43
CA TRP A 93 6.30 5.95 1.29
C TRP A 93 5.70 5.25 0.07
N THR A 94 6.56 4.55 -0.68
CA THR A 94 6.09 3.61 -1.71
C THR A 94 5.90 2.26 -1.04
N LEU A 95 4.66 1.77 -1.02
CA LEU A 95 4.32 0.54 -0.34
C LEU A 95 4.91 -0.67 -1.08
N ASN A 96 5.60 -1.55 -0.36
CA ASN A 96 5.93 -2.88 -0.85
C ASN A 96 5.07 -3.89 -0.10
N VAL A 97 4.09 -4.50 -0.77
CA VAL A 97 3.14 -5.41 -0.11
C VAL A 97 3.44 -6.86 -0.48
N HIS A 98 3.79 -7.66 0.52
CA HIS A 98 4.01 -9.10 0.39
C HIS A 98 2.71 -9.89 0.55
N TYR A 99 2.56 -10.95 -0.25
CA TYR A 99 1.38 -11.81 -0.24
C TYR A 99 1.73 -13.22 -0.74
N SER A 100 0.92 -14.19 -0.32
CA SER A 100 1.05 -15.57 -0.80
C SER A 100 0.76 -15.65 -2.31
N PRO A 101 1.49 -16.49 -3.07
CA PRO A 101 1.28 -16.63 -4.51
C PRO A 101 -0.18 -16.97 -4.84
N VAL A 102 -0.77 -16.21 -5.75
CA VAL A 102 -2.06 -16.51 -6.37
C VAL A 102 -1.78 -17.16 -7.71
N VAL A 103 -2.34 -18.35 -7.93
CA VAL A 103 -2.09 -19.16 -9.11
C VAL A 103 -3.38 -19.32 -9.89
N THR A 104 -3.32 -19.01 -11.19
CA THR A 104 -4.40 -19.21 -12.15
C THR A 104 -3.91 -20.16 -13.23
N LEU A 105 -4.72 -21.16 -13.53
CA LEU A 105 -4.42 -22.14 -14.57
C LEU A 105 -5.33 -21.91 -15.75
N GLU A 106 -4.74 -21.66 -16.91
CA GLU A 106 -5.46 -21.40 -18.15
C GLU A 106 -5.06 -22.41 -19.22
N LEU A 107 -6.00 -22.77 -20.10
CA LEU A 107 -5.64 -23.48 -21.32
C LEU A 107 -4.74 -22.58 -22.14
N GLY A 108 -3.77 -23.18 -22.82
CA GLY A 108 -2.90 -22.47 -23.74
C GLY A 108 -3.67 -21.53 -24.66
N SER A 109 -3.16 -20.31 -24.84
CA SER A 109 -3.84 -19.23 -25.59
C SER A 109 -4.32 -19.61 -27.00
N ASN A 110 -3.74 -20.63 -27.63
CA ASN A 110 -4.13 -21.13 -28.95
C ASN A 110 -5.14 -22.30 -28.92
N LEU A 111 -5.59 -22.73 -27.74
CA LEU A 111 -6.48 -23.88 -27.56
C LEU A 111 -7.90 -23.39 -27.26
N ASN A 112 -8.86 -23.88 -28.04
CA ASN A 112 -10.26 -23.72 -27.70
C ASN A 112 -10.74 -24.95 -26.93
N GLY A 113 -11.12 -24.74 -25.66
CA GLY A 113 -11.58 -25.80 -24.75
C GLY A 113 -12.74 -26.62 -25.29
N SER A 114 -13.63 -26.04 -26.11
CA SER A 114 -14.79 -26.75 -26.66
C SER A 114 -14.46 -27.69 -27.84
N SER A 115 -13.27 -27.56 -28.44
CA SER A 115 -12.86 -28.37 -29.59
C SER A 115 -11.88 -29.49 -29.25
N ILE A 116 -11.53 -29.66 -27.96
CA ILE A 116 -10.57 -30.66 -27.51
C ILE A 116 -11.14 -32.08 -27.72
N ARG A 117 -10.29 -32.99 -28.19
CA ARG A 117 -10.57 -34.37 -28.63
C ARG A 117 -9.38 -35.26 -28.26
N GLU A 118 -9.65 -36.55 -28.09
CA GLU A 118 -8.62 -37.55 -27.85
C GLU A 118 -7.57 -37.56 -28.97
N GLY A 119 -6.30 -37.71 -28.59
CA GLY A 119 -5.16 -37.69 -29.52
C GLY A 119 -4.63 -36.30 -29.86
N MET A 120 -5.17 -35.22 -29.29
CA MET A 120 -4.62 -33.87 -29.44
C MET A 120 -3.73 -33.48 -28.26
N ASP A 121 -2.65 -32.77 -28.58
CA ASP A 121 -1.77 -32.18 -27.58
C ASP A 121 -2.41 -30.92 -26.99
N VAL A 122 -2.40 -30.84 -25.66
CA VAL A 122 -2.84 -29.67 -24.91
C VAL A 122 -1.73 -29.22 -23.98
N TYR A 123 -1.71 -27.92 -23.70
CA TYR A 123 -0.81 -27.33 -22.73
C TYR A 123 -1.59 -26.34 -21.89
N PHE A 124 -1.08 -26.10 -20.68
CA PHE A 124 -1.64 -25.13 -19.76
C PHE A 124 -0.62 -24.05 -19.45
N GLU A 125 -1.11 -22.83 -19.30
CA GLU A 125 -0.35 -21.70 -18.83
C GLU A 125 -0.64 -21.51 -17.33
N CYS A 126 0.43 -21.46 -16.53
CA CYS A 126 0.34 -21.19 -15.09
C CYS A 126 0.72 -19.74 -14.86
N ILE A 127 -0.28 -18.92 -14.59
CA ILE A 127 -0.13 -17.51 -14.29
C ILE A 127 0.03 -17.38 -12.78
N ILE A 128 1.14 -16.78 -12.34
CA ILE A 128 1.47 -16.63 -10.93
C ILE A 128 1.62 -15.15 -10.60
N LEU A 129 0.86 -14.69 -9.62
CA LEU A 129 1.03 -13.37 -9.01
C LEU A 129 1.61 -13.58 -7.61
N ALA A 130 2.80 -13.04 -7.34
CA ALA A 130 3.46 -13.20 -6.05
C ALA A 130 4.42 -12.05 -5.75
N ASN A 131 4.47 -11.65 -4.49
CA ASN A 131 5.50 -10.77 -3.96
C ASN A 131 5.91 -11.25 -2.55
N PRO A 132 7.16 -11.69 -2.32
CA PRO A 132 8.24 -11.82 -3.31
C PRO A 132 7.93 -12.93 -4.35
N TRP A 133 8.73 -12.96 -5.42
CA TRP A 133 8.56 -13.95 -6.49
C TRP A 133 8.77 -15.39 -6.00
N VAL A 134 8.06 -16.33 -6.61
CA VAL A 134 8.15 -17.76 -6.28
C VAL A 134 9.50 -18.36 -6.68
N TYR A 135 10.01 -19.30 -5.87
CA TYR A 135 11.26 -20.02 -6.16
C TYR A 135 11.04 -21.43 -6.73
N LYS A 136 9.81 -21.96 -6.64
CA LYS A 136 9.48 -23.33 -7.08
C LYS A 136 8.05 -23.41 -7.58
N VAL A 137 7.86 -24.04 -8.73
CA VAL A 137 6.56 -24.38 -9.32
C VAL A 137 6.50 -25.89 -9.51
N ILE A 138 5.40 -26.53 -9.11
CA ILE A 138 5.20 -27.98 -9.24
C ILE A 138 3.86 -28.22 -9.91
N TRP A 139 3.90 -28.93 -11.03
CA TRP A 139 2.70 -29.41 -11.72
C TRP A 139 2.31 -30.78 -11.19
N ARG A 140 1.02 -30.99 -10.94
CA ARG A 140 0.46 -32.27 -10.48
C ARG A 140 -0.77 -32.61 -11.31
N HIS A 141 -0.85 -33.87 -11.72
CA HIS A 141 -2.00 -34.47 -12.38
C HIS A 141 -2.28 -35.80 -11.68
N ASN A 142 -3.56 -36.11 -11.42
CA ASN A 142 -3.98 -37.35 -10.75
C ASN A 142 -4.23 -38.46 -11.79
#